data_AF-A0A3E0N8T9-F1
#
_entry.id   AF-A0A3E0N8T9-F1
#
_cell.length_a   1.000
_cell.length_b   1.000
_cell.length_c   1.000
_cell.angle_alpha   90.00
_cell.angle_beta   90.00
_cell.angle_gamma   90.00
#
_symmetry.space_group_name_H-M   'P 1'
#
loop_
_entity.id
_entity.type
_entity.pdbx_description
1 polymer ?
#
loop_
_entity_poly.entity_id
_entity_poly.type
_entity_poly.pdbx_seq_one_letter_code
_entity_poly.pdbx_strand_id
1 'polypeptide(L)'
;MLVFLLMGTVLVMVRVSSPEFWATALTALGMDEQAATEVDDRPTPPEEKEPEEKEYVPYYPDLPQEKSDDEIEILSPYERQQSVEGRNRLPGVDLQYLARVEDNRPRHSSERAAWLNLFELLLDNDPEFLERAARNDVGYVQLFRQPAEYRGQLVTLQGEARRVEELPFGKNELGIEKYYKLYLKVPSGFQRFRLVFVYVLELPDAFPQKFDMRQEVEVTGFSFKKVPYARADGATEVAPVLLARSIRWEPEVEETIDPLHVAWTTGGILALVLTVTWFYYRSSRRKIATNDAAAGSLGADAVLRFSEEVDQRREASPFPEPRMGRPPDESD
;
A
#
# COMPACT_ATOMS: atom_id res chain seq x y z
N MET A 1 33.40 0.71 18.91
CA MET A 1 32.07 1.14 18.44
C MET A 1 31.08 -0.01 18.28
N LEU A 2 31.43 -1.12 17.61
CA LEU A 2 30.53 -2.27 17.40
C LEU A 2 29.98 -2.92 18.70
N VAL A 3 30.81 -2.98 19.76
CA VAL A 3 30.42 -3.56 21.07
C VAL A 3 29.36 -2.72 21.79
N PHE A 4 29.39 -1.39 21.65
CA PHE A 4 28.36 -0.51 22.23
C PHE A 4 27.02 -0.63 21.50
N LEU A 5 27.05 -0.93 20.20
CA LEU A 5 25.84 -1.12 19.38
C LEU A 5 25.16 -2.47 19.69
N LEU A 6 25.96 -3.51 19.94
CA LEU A 6 25.47 -4.82 20.42
C LEU A 6 24.95 -4.78 21.86
N MET A 7 25.61 -4.04 22.75
CA MET A 7 25.14 -3.89 24.13
C MET A 7 23.84 -3.08 24.20
N GLY A 8 23.67 -2.08 23.32
CA GLY A 8 22.42 -1.33 23.18
C GLY A 8 21.25 -2.20 22.69
N THR A 9 21.49 -3.09 21.72
CA THR A 9 20.43 -3.98 21.19
C THR A 9 19.98 -5.03 22.22
N VAL A 10 20.90 -5.59 23.00
CA VAL A 10 20.54 -6.52 24.09
C VAL A 10 19.75 -5.81 25.18
N LEU A 11 20.11 -4.57 25.53
CA LEU A 11 19.39 -3.79 26.55
C LEU A 11 17.97 -3.41 26.10
N VAL A 12 17.79 -3.12 24.81
CA VAL A 12 16.48 -2.90 24.19
C VAL A 12 15.63 -4.18 24.20
N MET A 13 16.21 -5.33 23.83
CA MET A 13 15.48 -6.61 23.87
C MET A 13 15.05 -7.01 25.29
N VAL A 14 15.90 -6.80 26.30
CA VAL A 14 15.54 -7.06 27.70
C VAL A 14 14.42 -6.13 28.16
N ARG A 15 14.44 -4.85 27.75
CA ARG A 15 13.38 -3.88 28.10
C ARG A 15 12.04 -4.23 27.44
N VAL A 16 12.03 -4.62 26.17
CA VAL A 16 10.83 -5.03 25.42
C VAL A 16 10.17 -6.29 25.98
N SER A 17 10.93 -7.16 26.66
CA SER A 17 10.38 -8.37 27.29
C SER A 17 9.70 -8.12 28.65
N SER A 18 9.81 -6.91 29.22
CA SER A 18 9.18 -6.60 30.50
C SER A 18 7.69 -6.23 30.33
N PRO A 19 6.77 -6.81 31.13
CA PRO A 19 5.34 -6.51 31.03
C PRO A 19 5.00 -5.03 31.29
N GLU A 20 5.82 -4.35 32.09
CA GLU A 20 5.68 -2.91 32.37
C GLU A 20 5.89 -2.03 31.13
N PHE A 21 6.76 -2.45 30.20
CA PHE A 21 7.04 -1.72 28.95
C PHE A 21 5.82 -1.73 28.02
N TRP A 22 5.13 -2.86 27.90
CA TRP A 22 3.92 -2.96 27.08
C TRP A 22 2.75 -2.16 27.68
N ALA A 23 2.63 -2.14 29.01
CA ALA A 23 1.63 -1.30 29.67
C ALA A 23 1.84 0.19 29.34
N THR A 24 3.08 0.69 29.44
CA THR A 24 3.37 2.10 29.09
C THR A 24 3.28 2.38 27.58
N ALA A 25 3.67 1.44 26.72
CA ALA A 25 3.58 1.60 25.28
C ALA A 25 2.12 1.63 24.77
N LEU A 26 1.24 0.82 25.36
CA LEU A 26 -0.19 0.82 25.02
C LEU A 26 -0.89 2.11 25.45
N THR A 27 -0.56 2.65 26.63
CA THR A 27 -1.05 3.96 27.09
C THR A 27 -0.54 5.10 26.21
N ALA A 28 0.73 5.06 25.77
CA ALA A 28 1.30 6.06 24.86
C ALA A 28 0.70 6.03 23.44
N LEU A 29 0.15 4.88 23.03
CA LEU A 29 -0.55 4.69 21.76
C LEU A 29 -2.07 4.99 21.84
N GLY A 30 -2.57 5.45 22.99
CA GLY A 30 -3.98 5.81 23.18
C GLY A 30 -4.94 4.62 23.12
N MET A 31 -4.43 3.41 23.34
CA MET A 31 -5.24 2.19 23.40
C MET A 31 -5.69 1.99 24.85
N ASP A 32 -6.62 2.84 25.32
CA ASP A 32 -7.30 2.62 26.59
C ASP A 32 -8.25 1.43 26.48
N GLU A 33 -8.14 0.53 27.46
CA GLU A 33 -8.94 -0.67 27.66
C GLU A 33 -10.37 -0.30 28.10
N GLN A 34 -11.16 0.30 27.20
CA GLN A 34 -12.61 0.43 27.36
C GLN A 34 -13.32 -0.73 26.67
N ALA A 35 -13.28 -1.90 27.30
CA ALA A 35 -14.15 -3.01 26.96
C ALA A 35 -14.43 -3.88 28.19
N ALA A 36 -15.49 -3.58 28.92
CA ALA A 36 -16.44 -4.58 29.46
C ALA A 36 -17.34 -3.94 30.53
N THR A 37 -18.45 -3.33 30.10
CA THR A 37 -19.80 -3.51 30.68
C THR A 37 -20.76 -2.54 29.97
N GLU A 38 -21.16 -2.89 28.74
CA GLU A 38 -22.32 -2.27 28.11
C GLU A 38 -23.42 -3.34 28.08
N VAL A 39 -24.49 -3.07 28.82
CA VAL A 39 -25.67 -3.92 28.96
C VAL A 39 -26.45 -3.86 27.65
N ASP A 40 -26.61 -5.00 26.99
CA ASP A 40 -27.31 -5.16 25.72
C ASP A 40 -28.83 -5.09 25.94
N ASP A 41 -29.38 -3.87 25.90
CA ASP A 41 -30.81 -3.55 25.93
C ASP A 41 -31.40 -3.43 24.51
N ARG A 42 -31.00 -4.33 23.59
CA ARG A 42 -31.59 -4.34 22.24
C ARG A 42 -33.01 -4.92 22.27
N PRO A 43 -34.04 -4.15 21.84
CA PRO A 43 -35.39 -4.69 21.68
C PRO A 43 -35.40 -5.76 20.59
N THR A 44 -36.13 -6.85 20.85
CA THR A 44 -36.38 -7.96 19.92
C THR A 44 -36.87 -7.43 18.56
N PRO A 45 -36.30 -7.92 17.43
CA PRO A 45 -36.75 -7.50 16.10
C PRO A 45 -38.22 -7.89 15.88
N PRO A 46 -39.03 -7.02 15.25
CA PRO A 46 -40.38 -7.39 14.87
C PRO A 46 -40.37 -8.50 13.82
N GLU A 47 -41.32 -9.41 13.97
CA GLU A 47 -41.59 -10.57 13.12
C GLU A 47 -41.58 -10.20 11.62
N GLU A 48 -40.63 -10.78 10.90
CA GLU A 48 -40.33 -10.53 9.50
C GLU A 48 -41.46 -11.11 8.63
N LYS A 49 -42.39 -10.25 8.18
CA LYS A 49 -43.32 -10.60 7.12
C LYS A 49 -42.55 -10.68 5.81
N GLU A 50 -42.64 -11.83 5.13
CA GLU A 50 -42.09 -12.04 3.79
C GLU A 50 -42.46 -10.87 2.87
N PRO A 51 -41.48 -10.21 2.21
CA PRO A 51 -41.78 -9.11 1.33
C PRO A 51 -42.50 -9.62 0.08
N GLU A 52 -43.71 -9.10 -0.17
CA GLU A 52 -44.35 -9.18 -1.47
C GLU A 52 -43.35 -8.76 -2.56
N GLU A 53 -43.14 -9.65 -3.51
CA GLU A 53 -42.31 -9.48 -4.69
C GLU A 53 -42.83 -8.30 -5.53
N LYS A 54 -42.36 -7.10 -5.21
CA LYS A 54 -42.60 -5.91 -6.02
C LYS A 54 -41.62 -5.92 -7.18
N GLU A 55 -42.18 -6.06 -8.38
CA GLU A 55 -41.50 -5.88 -9.66
C GLU A 55 -40.60 -4.64 -9.62
N TYR A 56 -39.29 -4.87 -9.66
CA TYR A 56 -38.29 -3.81 -9.58
C TYR A 56 -38.33 -2.97 -10.86
N VAL A 57 -39.02 -1.84 -10.80
CA VAL A 57 -38.92 -0.79 -11.81
C VAL A 57 -37.80 0.16 -11.37
N PRO A 58 -36.64 0.23 -12.06
CA PRO A 58 -35.56 1.11 -11.68
C PRO A 58 -36.04 2.57 -11.69
N TYR A 59 -35.93 3.22 -10.53
CA TYR A 59 -36.25 4.63 -10.35
C TYR A 59 -35.21 5.48 -11.08
N TYR A 60 -35.59 6.03 -12.22
CA TYR A 60 -34.86 7.10 -12.89
C TYR A 60 -35.39 8.44 -12.35
N PRO A 61 -34.60 9.21 -11.59
CA PRO A 61 -34.99 10.59 -11.29
C PRO A 61 -35.14 11.34 -12.61
N ASP A 62 -36.21 12.12 -12.73
CA ASP A 62 -36.62 12.84 -13.94
C ASP A 62 -35.41 13.42 -14.67
N LEU A 63 -35.06 12.81 -15.81
CA LEU A 63 -34.05 13.35 -16.71
C LEU A 63 -34.51 14.77 -17.10
N PRO A 64 -33.61 15.77 -17.13
CA PRO A 64 -33.93 17.09 -17.65
C PRO A 64 -34.61 16.92 -19.01
N GLN A 65 -35.79 17.51 -19.18
CA GLN A 65 -36.50 17.45 -20.44
C GLN A 65 -35.55 17.88 -21.57
N GLU A 66 -35.54 17.03 -22.59
CA GLU A 66 -34.92 17.20 -23.89
C GLU A 66 -34.91 18.69 -24.28
N LYS A 67 -33.74 19.32 -24.26
CA LYS A 67 -33.55 20.61 -24.92
C LYS A 67 -33.83 20.34 -26.39
N SER A 68 -34.89 20.97 -26.90
CA SER A 68 -35.29 20.98 -28.31
C SER A 68 -34.11 21.05 -29.26
N ASP A 69 -34.13 20.20 -30.28
CA ASP A 69 -33.10 19.95 -31.31
C ASP A 69 -32.65 21.17 -32.16
N ASP A 70 -33.12 22.38 -31.85
CA ASP A 70 -32.94 23.57 -32.70
C ASP A 70 -31.75 24.47 -32.30
N GLU A 71 -30.93 24.07 -31.32
CA GLU A 71 -29.73 24.82 -30.94
C GLU A 71 -28.49 23.91 -30.89
N ILE A 72 -28.32 23.09 -31.93
CA ILE A 72 -27.00 22.53 -32.26
C ILE A 72 -26.20 23.69 -32.87
N GLU A 73 -25.25 24.23 -32.11
CA GLU A 73 -24.24 25.14 -32.63
C GLU A 73 -23.46 24.39 -33.74
N ILE A 74 -23.89 24.59 -34.99
CA ILE A 74 -23.34 23.91 -36.16
C ILE A 74 -21.92 24.46 -36.35
N LEU A 75 -20.95 23.78 -35.75
CA LEU A 75 -19.53 24.01 -36.04
C LEU A 75 -19.35 24.08 -37.55
N SER A 76 -18.71 25.15 -38.01
CA SER A 76 -18.50 25.37 -39.44
C SER A 76 -17.77 24.16 -40.04
N PRO A 77 -17.99 23.83 -41.33
CA PRO A 77 -17.28 22.73 -41.98
C PRO A 77 -15.76 22.82 -41.79
N TYR A 78 -15.21 24.04 -41.70
CA TYR A 78 -13.80 24.30 -41.44
C TYR A 78 -13.37 24.00 -40.00
N GLU A 79 -14.17 24.33 -38.98
CA GLU A 79 -13.88 23.96 -37.58
C GLU A 79 -14.03 22.44 -37.34
N ARG A 80 -14.95 21.80 -38.06
CA ARG A 80 -15.01 20.33 -38.13
C ARG A 80 -13.75 19.74 -38.77
N GLN A 81 -13.25 20.34 -39.85
CA GLN A 81 -12.06 19.84 -40.53
C GLN A 81 -10.77 20.07 -39.72
N GLN A 82 -10.61 21.26 -39.11
CA GLN A 82 -9.46 21.58 -38.25
C GLN A 82 -9.47 20.79 -36.93
N SER A 83 -10.64 20.50 -36.36
CA SER A 83 -10.70 19.59 -35.20
C SER A 83 -10.40 18.15 -35.62
N VAL A 84 -10.63 17.72 -36.86
CA VAL A 84 -10.42 16.33 -37.31
C VAL A 84 -8.99 16.08 -37.81
N GLU A 85 -8.35 17.04 -38.47
CA GLU A 85 -6.98 16.91 -39.01
C GLU A 85 -5.87 17.09 -37.96
N GLY A 86 -6.19 17.56 -36.75
CA GLY A 86 -5.23 17.81 -35.66
C GLY A 86 -5.20 16.77 -34.52
N ARG A 87 -5.98 15.68 -34.61
CA ARG A 87 -6.09 14.71 -33.51
C ARG A 87 -5.34 13.43 -33.88
N ASN A 88 -4.25 13.14 -33.17
CA ASN A 88 -3.43 11.91 -33.23
C ASN A 88 -4.29 10.64 -32.97
N ARG A 89 -5.11 10.26 -33.94
CA ARG A 89 -5.88 9.02 -33.94
C ARG A 89 -5.27 8.06 -34.94
N LEU A 90 -5.38 6.77 -34.63
CA LEU A 90 -4.95 5.74 -35.55
C LEU A 90 -5.81 5.79 -36.83
N PRO A 91 -5.24 5.63 -38.04
CA PRO A 91 -6.01 5.47 -39.25
C PRO A 91 -7.05 4.36 -39.12
N GLY A 92 -8.28 4.59 -39.60
CA GLY A 92 -9.40 3.64 -39.51
C GLY A 92 -10.34 3.86 -38.33
N VAL A 93 -10.03 4.76 -37.39
CA VAL A 93 -10.98 5.19 -36.36
C VAL A 93 -12.12 5.99 -37.01
N ASP A 94 -13.34 5.45 -36.95
CA ASP A 94 -14.52 6.10 -37.52
C ASP A 94 -15.13 7.12 -36.55
N LEU A 95 -14.99 8.40 -36.90
CA LEU A 95 -15.49 9.51 -36.09
C LEU A 95 -17.03 9.59 -36.06
N GLN A 96 -17.73 9.11 -37.09
CA GLN A 96 -19.19 9.08 -37.10
C GLN A 96 -19.72 8.09 -36.07
N TYR A 97 -19.02 6.97 -35.87
CA TYR A 97 -19.35 6.04 -34.80
C TYR A 97 -19.07 6.65 -33.43
N LEU A 98 -17.91 7.31 -33.26
CA LEU A 98 -17.56 7.96 -31.99
C LEU A 98 -18.48 9.14 -31.61
N ALA A 99 -19.11 9.80 -32.58
CA ALA A 99 -20.07 10.88 -32.35
C ALA A 99 -21.33 10.39 -31.61
N ARG A 100 -21.63 9.09 -31.63
CA ARG A 100 -22.78 8.48 -30.93
C ARG A 100 -22.46 8.02 -29.50
N VAL A 101 -21.22 8.18 -29.06
CA VAL A 101 -20.77 7.77 -27.73
C VAL A 101 -21.06 8.86 -26.72
N GLU A 102 -21.80 8.51 -25.67
CA GLU A 102 -22.27 9.43 -24.63
C GLU A 102 -21.64 9.11 -23.28
N ASP A 103 -21.00 10.08 -22.64
CA ASP A 103 -20.40 9.89 -21.31
C ASP A 103 -21.47 9.82 -20.20
N ASN A 104 -21.05 9.32 -19.03
CA ASN A 104 -21.84 9.31 -17.79
C ASN A 104 -23.12 8.46 -17.83
N ARG A 105 -23.18 7.50 -18.75
CA ARG A 105 -24.21 6.45 -18.77
C ARG A 105 -23.62 5.07 -19.07
N PRO A 106 -24.29 3.98 -18.64
CA PRO A 106 -23.92 2.64 -19.07
C PRO A 106 -23.84 2.51 -20.59
N ARG A 107 -23.06 1.54 -21.08
CA ARG A 107 -22.91 1.33 -22.52
C ARG A 107 -24.25 1.01 -23.16
N HIS A 108 -24.60 1.75 -24.20
CA HIS A 108 -25.86 1.59 -24.93
C HIS A 108 -25.65 0.92 -26.29
N SER A 109 -26.72 0.37 -26.88
CA SER A 109 -26.66 -0.32 -28.17
C SER A 109 -26.21 0.59 -29.32
N SER A 110 -26.51 1.89 -29.25
CA SER A 110 -26.06 2.90 -30.22
C SER A 110 -24.53 3.05 -30.29
N GLU A 111 -23.81 2.65 -29.25
CA GLU A 111 -22.36 2.75 -29.14
C GLU A 111 -21.65 1.50 -29.68
N ARG A 112 -22.40 0.47 -30.08
CA ARG A 112 -21.87 -0.84 -30.50
C ARG A 112 -20.98 -0.74 -31.73
N ALA A 113 -21.32 0.10 -32.70
CA ALA A 113 -20.51 0.28 -33.91
C ALA A 113 -19.13 0.85 -33.59
N ALA A 114 -19.07 1.87 -32.71
CA ALA A 114 -17.81 2.47 -32.26
C ALA A 114 -16.96 1.45 -31.50
N TRP A 115 -17.60 0.69 -30.62
CA TRP A 115 -16.95 -0.35 -29.84
C TRP A 115 -16.30 -1.43 -30.73
N LEU A 116 -17.04 -1.89 -31.74
CA LEU A 116 -16.55 -2.89 -32.70
C LEU A 116 -15.44 -2.33 -33.58
N ASN A 117 -15.59 -1.13 -34.14
CA ASN A 117 -14.54 -0.51 -34.96
C ASN A 117 -13.22 -0.38 -34.19
N LEU A 118 -13.26 0.04 -32.91
CA LEU A 118 -12.04 0.13 -32.12
C LEU A 118 -11.43 -1.25 -31.80
N PHE A 119 -12.25 -2.29 -31.59
CA PHE A 119 -11.73 -3.65 -31.41
C PHE A 119 -11.19 -4.29 -32.69
N GLU A 120 -11.81 -4.02 -33.83
CA GLU A 120 -11.30 -4.41 -35.15
C GLU A 120 -9.90 -3.83 -35.36
N LEU A 121 -9.72 -2.54 -35.11
CA LEU A 121 -8.40 -1.89 -35.18
C LEU A 121 -7.40 -2.50 -34.20
N LEU A 122 -7.82 -2.90 -33.00
CA LEU A 122 -6.94 -3.56 -32.04
C LEU A 122 -6.53 -4.97 -32.51
N LEU A 123 -7.39 -5.69 -33.22
CA LEU A 123 -7.09 -7.01 -33.77
C LEU A 123 -6.18 -6.93 -35.00
N ASP A 124 -6.44 -5.98 -35.89
CA ASP A 124 -5.74 -5.80 -37.17
C ASP A 124 -4.31 -5.26 -37.02
N ASN A 125 -3.98 -4.69 -35.85
CA ASN A 125 -2.70 -4.06 -35.60
C ASN A 125 -1.87 -4.85 -34.58
N ASP A 126 -0.56 -4.92 -34.85
CA ASP A 126 0.41 -5.56 -33.97
C ASP A 126 0.55 -4.82 -32.62
N PRO A 127 0.68 -5.53 -31.48
CA PRO A 127 0.84 -4.90 -30.16
C PRO A 127 1.99 -3.89 -30.08
N GLU A 128 3.18 -4.19 -30.64
CA GLU A 128 4.33 -3.27 -30.57
C GLU A 128 4.10 -2.01 -31.42
N PHE A 129 3.33 -2.13 -32.50
CA PHE A 129 2.91 -0.98 -33.28
C PHE A 129 1.93 -0.10 -32.49
N LEU A 130 0.94 -0.71 -31.83
CA LEU A 130 -0.02 0.01 -30.99
C LEU A 130 0.70 0.79 -29.88
N GLU A 131 1.63 0.18 -29.17
CA GLU A 131 2.41 0.83 -28.11
C GLU A 131 3.24 2.02 -28.62
N ARG A 132 3.88 1.89 -29.79
CA ARG A 132 4.65 2.99 -30.39
C ARG A 132 3.75 4.14 -30.87
N ALA A 133 2.55 3.83 -31.34
CA ALA A 133 1.58 4.82 -31.79
C ALA A 133 0.84 5.49 -30.62
N ALA A 134 0.88 4.88 -29.43
CA ALA A 134 0.15 5.35 -28.27
C ALA A 134 0.79 6.58 -27.62
N ARG A 135 -0.06 7.40 -27.00
CA ARG A 135 0.34 8.52 -26.18
C ARG A 135 0.67 8.07 -24.77
N ASN A 136 1.89 8.38 -24.32
CA ASN A 136 2.37 8.09 -22.97
C ASN A 136 2.29 9.30 -22.02
N ASP A 137 1.86 10.47 -22.53
CA ASP A 137 1.71 11.72 -21.77
C ASP A 137 0.30 11.92 -21.18
N VAL A 138 -0.58 10.94 -21.34
CA VAL A 138 -1.99 11.02 -20.95
C VAL A 138 -2.23 10.23 -19.68
N GLY A 139 -2.63 10.93 -18.61
CA GLY A 139 -2.98 10.32 -17.33
C GLY A 139 -4.49 10.25 -17.08
N TYR A 140 -4.85 9.74 -15.90
CA TYR A 140 -6.25 9.65 -15.44
C TYR A 140 -7.02 10.97 -15.56
N VAL A 141 -6.40 12.08 -15.14
CA VAL A 141 -7.07 13.39 -15.05
C VAL A 141 -7.53 13.85 -16.42
N GLN A 142 -6.70 13.67 -17.46
CA GLN A 142 -7.01 14.01 -18.84
C GLN A 142 -8.19 13.18 -19.35
N LEU A 143 -8.12 11.86 -19.21
CA LEU A 143 -9.19 10.95 -19.65
C LEU A 143 -10.52 11.22 -18.92
N PHE A 144 -10.44 11.61 -17.65
CA PHE A 144 -11.62 11.90 -16.84
C PHE A 144 -12.22 13.29 -17.13
N ARG A 145 -11.39 14.34 -17.28
CA ARG A 145 -11.85 15.72 -17.47
C ARG A 145 -12.18 16.04 -18.92
N GLN A 146 -11.50 15.40 -19.87
CA GLN A 146 -11.56 15.71 -21.30
C GLN A 146 -11.86 14.46 -22.16
N PRO A 147 -12.90 13.65 -21.81
CA PRO A 147 -13.16 12.38 -22.49
C PRO A 147 -13.43 12.57 -24.00
N ALA A 148 -14.11 13.63 -24.39
CA ALA A 148 -14.41 13.91 -25.81
C ALA A 148 -13.15 14.20 -26.64
N GLU A 149 -12.12 14.80 -26.05
CA GLU A 149 -10.87 15.10 -26.73
C GLU A 149 -10.07 13.83 -27.00
N TYR A 150 -9.94 12.98 -25.98
CA TYR A 150 -9.18 11.73 -26.06
C TYR A 150 -9.94 10.55 -26.65
N ARG A 151 -11.26 10.69 -26.89
CA ARG A 151 -12.08 9.61 -27.47
C ARG A 151 -11.51 9.13 -28.80
N GLY A 152 -11.27 7.82 -28.89
CA GLY A 152 -10.65 7.15 -30.03
C GLY A 152 -9.14 7.39 -30.18
N GLN A 153 -8.49 8.09 -29.26
CA GLN A 153 -7.03 8.19 -29.23
C GLN A 153 -6.45 6.98 -28.50
N LEU A 154 -5.32 6.49 -29.02
CA LEU A 154 -4.57 5.39 -28.43
C LEU A 154 -3.68 5.95 -27.32
N VAL A 155 -3.82 5.41 -26.11
CA VAL A 155 -3.13 5.88 -24.90
C VAL A 155 -2.55 4.70 -24.13
N THR A 156 -1.47 4.94 -23.41
CA THR A 156 -0.86 3.96 -22.51
C THR A 156 -1.04 4.40 -21.06
N LEU A 157 -1.53 3.51 -20.21
CA LEU A 157 -1.65 3.70 -18.77
C LEU A 157 -0.92 2.61 -18.02
N GLN A 158 -0.25 2.99 -16.94
CA GLN A 158 0.29 2.06 -15.95
C GLN A 158 -0.54 2.11 -14.68
N GLY A 159 -0.75 0.96 -14.06
CA GLY A 159 -1.49 0.87 -12.81
C GLY A 159 -1.54 -0.53 -12.24
N GLU A 160 -2.34 -0.69 -11.20
CA GLU A 160 -2.50 -1.95 -10.49
C GLU A 160 -3.85 -2.59 -10.84
N ALA A 161 -3.84 -3.73 -11.52
CA ALA A 161 -5.04 -4.52 -11.79
C ALA A 161 -5.53 -5.17 -10.49
N ARG A 162 -6.79 -4.90 -10.15
CA ARG A 162 -7.43 -5.35 -8.90
C ARG A 162 -8.39 -6.50 -9.04
N ARG A 163 -8.98 -6.63 -10.22
CA ARG A 163 -10.02 -7.62 -10.53
C ARG A 163 -10.11 -7.80 -12.03
N VAL A 164 -10.38 -9.03 -12.44
CA VAL A 164 -10.75 -9.40 -13.80
C VAL A 164 -12.14 -10.01 -13.76
N GLU A 165 -12.97 -9.64 -14.72
CA GLU A 165 -14.26 -10.29 -14.99
C GLU A 165 -14.24 -10.77 -16.44
N GLU A 166 -14.51 -12.05 -16.68
CA GLU A 166 -14.76 -12.57 -18.03
C GLU A 166 -16.19 -12.20 -18.43
N LEU A 167 -16.35 -11.64 -19.63
CA LEU A 167 -17.64 -11.19 -20.17
C LEU A 167 -17.89 -11.86 -21.53
N PRO A 168 -19.10 -12.39 -21.77
CA PRO A 168 -19.47 -12.85 -23.10
C PRO A 168 -19.68 -11.64 -24.02
N PHE A 169 -19.14 -11.69 -25.24
CA PHE A 169 -19.37 -10.64 -26.23
C PHE A 169 -20.74 -10.80 -26.93
N GLY A 170 -21.19 -12.05 -27.04
CA GLY A 170 -22.32 -12.43 -27.88
C GLY A 170 -21.97 -12.39 -29.38
N LYS A 171 -22.95 -12.68 -30.23
CA LYS A 171 -22.72 -12.75 -31.70
C LYS A 171 -22.25 -11.39 -32.24
N ASN A 172 -21.15 -11.39 -32.99
CA ASN A 172 -20.57 -10.21 -33.63
C ASN A 172 -19.81 -10.60 -34.91
N GLU A 173 -19.43 -9.59 -35.70
CA GLU A 173 -18.77 -9.76 -37.01
C GLU A 173 -17.27 -10.06 -36.89
N LEU A 174 -16.66 -9.78 -35.73
CA LEU A 174 -15.24 -9.97 -35.45
C LEU A 174 -14.92 -11.39 -34.92
N GLY A 175 -15.92 -12.23 -34.70
CA GLY A 175 -15.74 -13.59 -34.16
C GLY A 175 -15.26 -13.62 -32.70
N ILE A 176 -15.33 -12.51 -31.97
CA ILE A 176 -14.90 -12.45 -30.56
C ILE A 176 -15.96 -13.15 -29.70
N GLU A 177 -15.63 -14.25 -29.04
CA GLU A 177 -16.59 -14.96 -28.19
C GLU A 177 -16.72 -14.31 -26.81
N LYS A 178 -15.57 -13.92 -26.26
CA LYS A 178 -15.42 -13.38 -24.91
C LYS A 178 -14.32 -12.33 -24.86
N TYR A 179 -14.36 -11.54 -23.81
CA TYR A 179 -13.37 -10.51 -23.50
C TYR A 179 -13.35 -10.29 -21.99
N TYR A 180 -12.37 -9.56 -21.50
CA TYR A 180 -12.17 -9.36 -20.07
C TYR A 180 -12.35 -7.91 -19.68
N LYS A 181 -12.94 -7.67 -18.51
CA LYS A 181 -13.02 -6.35 -17.89
C LYS A 181 -12.09 -6.30 -16.68
N LEU A 182 -11.12 -5.40 -16.74
CA LEU A 182 -10.15 -5.17 -15.68
C LEU A 182 -10.52 -3.91 -14.90
N TYR A 183 -10.34 -4.02 -13.60
CA TYR A 183 -10.48 -2.93 -12.64
C TYR A 183 -9.08 -2.40 -12.36
N LEU A 184 -8.64 -1.40 -13.13
CA LEU A 184 -7.29 -0.86 -13.05
C LEU A 184 -7.25 0.35 -12.11
N LYS A 185 -6.45 0.28 -11.05
CA LYS A 185 -6.15 1.44 -10.21
C LYS A 185 -4.95 2.18 -10.77
N VAL A 186 -5.19 3.38 -11.29
CA VAL A 186 -4.14 4.24 -11.85
C VAL A 186 -3.80 5.39 -10.89
N PRO A 187 -2.54 5.82 -10.82
CA PRO A 187 -2.18 7.04 -10.10
C PRO A 187 -2.91 8.27 -10.64
N SER A 188 -3.39 9.13 -9.74
CA SER A 188 -4.10 10.37 -10.03
C SER A 188 -3.61 11.48 -9.08
N GLY A 189 -2.35 11.86 -9.24
CA GLY A 189 -1.66 12.81 -8.37
C GLY A 189 -0.99 12.16 -7.16
N PHE A 190 -0.61 12.97 -6.16
CA PHE A 190 0.15 12.49 -5.00
C PHE A 190 -0.66 11.50 -4.16
N GLN A 191 -0.23 10.23 -4.13
CA GLN A 191 -0.77 9.13 -3.31
C GLN A 191 -2.27 8.85 -3.46
N ARG A 192 -2.87 9.24 -4.60
CA ARG A 192 -4.28 8.97 -4.88
C ARG A 192 -4.37 8.04 -6.07
N PHE A 193 -5.09 6.94 -5.91
CA PHE A 193 -5.44 6.05 -7.01
C PHE A 193 -6.89 6.27 -7.41
N ARG A 194 -7.18 6.07 -8.70
CA ARG A 194 -8.52 6.15 -9.26
C ARG A 194 -8.77 4.96 -10.18
N LEU A 195 -10.03 4.58 -10.28
CA LEU A 195 -10.43 3.43 -11.06
C LEU A 195 -10.57 3.80 -12.53
N VAL A 196 -10.03 2.94 -13.38
CA VAL A 196 -10.23 2.92 -14.83
C VAL A 196 -10.72 1.52 -15.18
N PHE A 197 -11.79 1.44 -15.98
CA PHE A 197 -12.20 0.16 -16.56
C PHE A 197 -11.47 -0.05 -17.86
N VAL A 198 -10.88 -1.24 -17.99
CA VAL A 198 -10.21 -1.64 -19.22
C VAL A 198 -10.90 -2.88 -19.74
N TYR A 199 -11.39 -2.82 -20.97
CA TYR A 199 -11.91 -4.00 -21.66
C TYR A 199 -10.83 -4.52 -22.61
N VAL A 200 -10.34 -5.73 -22.33
CA VAL A 200 -9.24 -6.36 -23.06
C VAL A 200 -9.72 -7.61 -23.79
N LEU A 201 -9.25 -7.82 -25.00
CA LEU A 201 -9.62 -8.98 -25.80
C LEU A 201 -8.92 -10.24 -25.29
N GLU A 202 -7.66 -10.11 -24.94
CA GLU A 202 -6.75 -11.18 -24.55
C GLU A 202 -6.06 -10.83 -23.23
N LEU A 203 -5.76 -11.86 -22.43
CA LEU A 203 -4.93 -11.74 -21.24
C LEU A 203 -3.64 -12.53 -21.48
N PRO A 204 -2.48 -12.05 -20.98
CA PRO A 204 -1.26 -12.85 -20.99
C PRO A 204 -1.46 -14.21 -20.31
N ASP A 205 -0.74 -15.20 -20.81
CA ASP A 205 -0.71 -16.53 -20.20
C ASP A 205 -0.32 -16.42 -18.71
N ALA A 206 -0.98 -17.23 -17.87
CA ALA A 206 -0.81 -17.23 -16.42
C ALA A 206 -1.25 -15.96 -15.66
N PHE A 207 -1.82 -14.94 -16.33
CA PHE A 207 -2.36 -13.77 -15.62
C PHE A 207 -3.47 -14.20 -14.63
N PRO A 208 -3.40 -13.79 -13.35
CA PRO A 208 -4.35 -14.25 -12.35
C PRO A 208 -5.75 -13.69 -12.62
N GLN A 209 -6.76 -14.57 -12.61
CA GLN A 209 -8.17 -14.19 -12.78
C GLN A 209 -8.93 -14.33 -11.45
N LYS A 210 -8.38 -13.72 -10.40
CA LYS A 210 -8.93 -13.78 -9.04
C LYS A 210 -9.57 -12.45 -8.64
N PHE A 211 -10.51 -12.53 -7.70
CA PHE A 211 -11.02 -11.35 -7.02
C PHE A 211 -9.94 -10.81 -6.07
N ASP A 212 -9.77 -9.48 -6.02
CA ASP A 212 -8.80 -8.78 -5.17
C ASP A 212 -7.33 -9.20 -5.37
N MET A 213 -6.90 -9.21 -6.64
CA MET A 213 -5.48 -9.32 -6.96
C MET A 213 -4.78 -7.95 -6.88
N ARG A 214 -3.44 -7.97 -6.87
CA ARG A 214 -2.61 -6.77 -6.98
C ARG A 214 -1.53 -7.05 -8.00
N GLN A 215 -1.74 -6.67 -9.26
CA GLN A 215 -0.76 -6.92 -10.31
C GLN A 215 -0.43 -5.60 -11.01
N GLU A 216 0.85 -5.25 -11.05
CA GLU A 216 1.30 -4.10 -11.84
C GLU A 216 1.19 -4.45 -13.32
N VAL A 217 0.46 -3.62 -14.05
CA VAL A 217 0.22 -3.83 -15.48
C VAL A 217 0.33 -2.51 -16.22
N GLU A 218 0.80 -2.60 -17.45
CA GLU A 218 0.73 -1.53 -18.43
C GLU A 218 -0.31 -1.92 -19.49
N VAL A 219 -1.15 -0.96 -19.87
CA VAL A 219 -2.18 -1.16 -20.89
C VAL A 219 -2.08 -0.08 -21.94
N THR A 220 -2.04 -0.52 -23.21
CA THR A 220 -2.21 0.34 -24.37
C THR A 220 -3.57 0.09 -24.99
N GLY A 221 -4.38 1.14 -25.10
CA GLY A 221 -5.74 1.02 -25.62
C GLY A 221 -6.36 2.34 -26.04
N PHE A 222 -7.48 2.25 -26.75
CA PHE A 222 -8.27 3.41 -27.12
C PHE A 222 -9.06 3.93 -25.93
N SER A 223 -8.95 5.23 -25.64
CA SER A 223 -9.87 5.89 -24.72
C SER A 223 -11.26 5.95 -25.36
N PHE A 224 -12.28 5.48 -24.65
CA PHE A 224 -13.62 5.33 -25.22
C PHE A 224 -14.62 6.34 -24.66
N LYS A 225 -14.90 6.24 -23.37
CA LYS A 225 -15.90 7.08 -22.67
C LYS A 225 -15.67 7.07 -21.16
N LYS A 226 -16.54 7.76 -20.43
CA LYS A 226 -16.71 7.56 -18.99
C LYS A 226 -18.03 6.89 -18.67
N VAL A 227 -18.04 6.01 -17.68
CA VAL A 227 -19.24 5.30 -17.24
C VAL A 227 -19.44 5.44 -15.75
N PRO A 228 -20.70 5.55 -15.28
CA PRO A 228 -21.02 5.49 -13.87
C PRO A 228 -20.87 4.06 -13.36
N TYR A 229 -20.51 3.90 -12.09
CA TYR A 229 -20.45 2.62 -11.41
C TYR A 229 -20.80 2.78 -9.93
N ALA A 230 -21.37 1.72 -9.35
CA ALA A 230 -21.63 1.67 -7.92
C ALA A 230 -20.35 1.30 -7.17
N ARG A 231 -20.01 2.09 -6.16
CA ARG A 231 -18.97 1.76 -5.18
C ARG A 231 -19.55 0.86 -4.10
N ALA A 232 -18.68 0.19 -3.33
CA ALA A 232 -19.07 -0.75 -2.29
C ALA A 232 -19.98 -0.15 -1.20
N ASP A 233 -19.92 1.16 -0.98
CA ASP A 233 -20.75 1.90 -0.03
C ASP A 233 -22.06 2.43 -0.65
N GLY A 234 -22.40 2.01 -1.87
CA GLY A 234 -23.60 2.43 -2.58
C GLY A 234 -23.50 3.79 -3.28
N ALA A 235 -22.40 4.53 -3.10
CA ALA A 235 -22.19 5.79 -3.81
C ALA A 235 -21.95 5.53 -5.31
N THR A 236 -22.49 6.40 -6.16
CA THR A 236 -22.20 6.37 -7.60
C THR A 236 -20.95 7.18 -7.90
N GLU A 237 -19.96 6.56 -8.52
CA GLU A 237 -18.77 7.21 -9.05
C GLU A 237 -18.70 7.05 -10.58
N VAL A 238 -17.77 7.76 -11.22
CA VAL A 238 -17.56 7.69 -12.66
C VAL A 238 -16.12 7.28 -12.93
N ALA A 239 -15.91 6.36 -13.87
CA ALA A 239 -14.59 5.89 -14.28
C ALA A 239 -14.41 6.03 -15.79
N PRO A 240 -13.21 6.42 -16.27
CA PRO A 240 -12.84 6.29 -17.68
C PRO A 240 -12.83 4.82 -18.13
N VAL A 241 -13.06 4.62 -19.43
CA VAL A 241 -13.06 3.32 -20.09
C VAL A 241 -12.01 3.30 -21.20
N LEU A 242 -11.18 2.26 -21.19
CA LEU A 242 -10.27 1.94 -22.29
C LEU A 242 -10.67 0.62 -22.94
N LEU A 243 -10.45 0.53 -24.24
CA LEU A 243 -10.51 -0.70 -25.02
C LEU A 243 -9.10 -1.07 -25.44
N ALA A 244 -8.64 -2.26 -25.12
CA ALA A 244 -7.28 -2.70 -25.44
C ALA A 244 -7.29 -4.12 -26.01
N ARG A 245 -6.21 -4.47 -26.70
CA ARG A 245 -6.03 -5.84 -27.22
C ARG A 245 -5.61 -6.76 -26.08
N SER A 246 -4.53 -6.41 -25.41
CA SER A 246 -3.93 -7.16 -24.29
C SER A 246 -3.35 -6.18 -23.27
N ILE A 247 -2.75 -6.71 -22.21
CA ILE A 247 -1.98 -5.97 -21.22
C ILE A 247 -0.53 -6.47 -21.24
N ARG A 248 0.40 -5.59 -20.88
CA ARG A 248 1.76 -5.99 -20.52
C ARG A 248 1.80 -6.23 -19.01
N TRP A 249 2.21 -7.43 -18.65
CA TRP A 249 2.33 -7.89 -17.29
C TRP A 249 3.58 -8.73 -17.15
N GLU A 250 4.35 -8.46 -16.12
CA GLU A 250 5.47 -9.30 -15.71
C GLU A 250 5.06 -9.99 -14.40
N PRO A 251 5.07 -11.33 -14.32
CA PRO A 251 4.73 -12.02 -13.10
C PRO A 251 5.72 -11.62 -12.01
N GLU A 252 5.20 -11.13 -10.89
CA GLU A 252 6.01 -10.93 -9.69
C GLU A 252 6.54 -12.30 -9.27
N VAL A 253 7.84 -12.51 -9.47
CA VAL A 253 8.51 -13.71 -8.97
C VAL A 253 8.51 -13.57 -7.46
N GLU A 254 7.58 -14.26 -6.80
CA GLU A 254 7.66 -14.43 -5.35
C GLU A 254 9.04 -15.04 -5.07
N GLU A 255 9.97 -14.23 -4.56
CA GLU A 255 11.25 -14.75 -4.08
C GLU A 255 10.91 -15.73 -2.96
N THR A 256 10.87 -17.02 -3.30
CA THR A 256 10.73 -18.07 -2.31
C THR A 256 11.99 -18.00 -1.46
N ILE A 257 11.88 -17.35 -0.31
CA ILE A 257 12.96 -17.33 0.67
C ILE A 257 13.19 -18.78 1.07
N ASP A 258 14.28 -19.36 0.60
CA ASP A 258 14.62 -20.75 0.87
C ASP A 258 14.62 -20.96 2.40
N PRO A 259 13.77 -21.85 2.94
CA PRO A 259 13.69 -22.10 4.37
C PRO A 259 15.04 -22.45 4.98
N LEU A 260 15.92 -23.08 4.19
CA LEU A 260 17.28 -23.40 4.60
C LEU A 260 18.11 -22.13 4.83
N HIS A 261 18.02 -21.13 3.94
CA HIS A 261 18.71 -19.84 4.10
C HIS A 261 18.22 -19.08 5.35
N VAL A 262 16.91 -19.11 5.64
CA VAL A 262 16.37 -18.53 6.88
C VAL A 262 16.94 -19.25 8.11
N ALA A 263 16.99 -20.58 8.09
CA ALA A 263 17.54 -21.37 9.18
C ALA A 263 19.04 -21.12 9.42
N TRP A 264 19.85 -20.97 8.36
CA TRP A 264 21.27 -20.65 8.48
C TRP A 264 21.51 -19.24 9.01
N THR A 265 20.75 -18.25 8.55
CA THR A 265 20.91 -16.85 9.00
C THR A 265 20.50 -16.69 10.46
N THR A 266 19.33 -17.20 10.85
CA THR A 266 18.89 -17.18 12.25
C THR A 266 19.78 -18.04 13.14
N GLY A 267 20.13 -19.25 12.71
CA GLY A 267 21.04 -20.15 13.44
C GLY A 267 22.44 -19.57 13.61
N GLY A 268 22.97 -18.92 12.57
CA GLY A 268 24.28 -18.25 12.61
C GLY A 268 24.33 -17.07 13.57
N ILE A 269 23.28 -16.24 13.59
CA ILE A 269 23.16 -15.14 14.57
C ILE A 269 23.10 -15.71 15.99
N LEU A 270 22.29 -16.75 16.22
CA LEU A 270 22.18 -17.38 17.54
C LEU A 270 23.51 -17.98 18.01
N ALA A 271 24.21 -18.68 17.12
CA ALA A 271 25.53 -19.26 17.39
C ALA A 271 26.56 -18.17 17.70
N LEU A 272 26.55 -17.05 16.98
CA LEU A 272 27.42 -15.90 17.25
C LEU A 272 27.18 -15.34 18.66
N VAL A 273 25.91 -15.12 19.04
CA VAL A 273 25.53 -14.61 20.36
C VAL A 273 25.96 -15.58 21.47
N LEU A 274 25.75 -16.88 21.28
CA LEU A 274 26.19 -17.91 22.24
C LEU A 274 27.72 -17.95 22.36
N THR A 275 28.43 -17.83 21.24
CA THR A 275 29.90 -17.85 21.22
C THR A 275 30.50 -16.64 21.93
N VAL A 276 29.95 -15.45 21.67
CA VAL A 276 30.36 -14.21 22.34
C VAL A 276 30.07 -14.29 23.85
N THR A 277 28.87 -14.74 24.23
CA THR A 277 28.48 -14.92 25.64
C THR A 277 29.40 -15.91 26.36
N TRP A 278 29.68 -17.06 25.74
CA TRP A 278 30.58 -18.08 26.28
C TRP A 278 32.02 -17.56 26.45
N PHE A 279 32.54 -16.83 25.45
CA PHE A 279 33.87 -16.22 25.51
C PHE A 279 33.97 -15.20 26.65
N TYR A 280 32.94 -14.36 26.81
CA TYR A 280 32.88 -13.38 27.89
C TYR A 280 32.90 -14.06 29.27
N TYR A 281 32.05 -15.07 29.45
CA TYR A 281 31.96 -15.87 30.68
C TYR A 281 33.30 -16.54 31.05
N ARG A 282 33.97 -17.14 30.05
CA ARG A 282 35.28 -17.78 30.24
C ARG A 282 36.39 -16.78 30.58
N SER A 283 36.37 -15.59 29.97
CA SER A 283 37.36 -14.55 30.24
C SER A 283 37.24 -13.97 31.65
N SER A 284 36.01 -13.78 32.15
CA SER A 284 35.75 -13.25 33.49
C SER A 284 36.19 -14.20 34.59
N ARG A 285 36.03 -15.53 34.41
CA ARG A 285 36.54 -16.52 35.36
C ARG A 285 38.06 -16.51 35.51
N ARG A 286 38.82 -16.14 34.47
CA ARG A 286 40.29 -16.04 34.55
C ARG A 286 40.76 -14.88 35.43
N LYS A 287 39.97 -13.80 35.54
CA LYS A 287 40.35 -12.62 36.35
C LYS A 287 40.09 -12.82 37.85
N ILE A 288 39.19 -13.74 38.24
CA ILE A 288 38.91 -14.04 39.65
C ILE A 288 40.05 -14.89 40.25
N ALA A 289 40.56 -15.88 39.51
CA ALA A 289 41.63 -16.75 39.98
C ALA A 289 42.98 -16.04 40.22
N THR A 290 43.29 -14.97 39.46
CA THR A 290 44.52 -14.18 39.68
C THR A 290 44.41 -13.23 40.86
N ASN A 291 43.20 -12.78 41.23
CA ASN A 291 43.00 -11.92 42.40
C ASN A 291 43.05 -12.72 43.71
N ASP A 292 42.59 -13.97 43.72
CA ASP A 292 42.72 -14.84 44.91
C ASP A 292 44.19 -15.23 45.19
N ALA A 293 45.01 -15.38 44.14
CA ALA A 293 46.45 -15.63 44.29
C ALA A 293 47.22 -14.40 44.81
N ALA A 294 46.78 -13.18 44.48
CA ALA A 294 47.38 -11.94 44.99
C ALA A 294 46.86 -11.56 46.40
N ALA A 295 45.61 -11.88 46.73
CA ALA A 295 45.04 -11.66 48.05
C ALA A 295 45.64 -12.60 49.12
N GLY A 296 46.05 -13.81 48.74
CA GLY A 296 46.70 -14.78 49.64
C GLY A 296 48.10 -14.36 50.14
N SER A 297 48.84 -13.51 49.42
CA SER A 297 50.18 -13.08 49.83
C SER A 297 50.21 -11.71 50.53
N LEU A 298 49.17 -10.88 50.39
CA LEU A 298 49.09 -9.56 51.02
C LEU A 298 48.42 -9.58 52.41
N GLY A 299 47.62 -10.60 52.72
CA GLY A 299 46.93 -10.72 54.00
C GLY A 299 47.81 -11.12 55.19
N ALA A 300 48.88 -11.90 54.98
CA ALA A 300 49.72 -12.37 56.09
C ALA A 300 50.67 -11.27 56.63
N ASP A 301 51.27 -10.48 55.74
CA ASP A 301 52.20 -9.41 56.13
C ASP A 301 51.50 -8.14 56.65
N ALA A 302 50.29 -7.85 56.16
CA ALA A 302 49.53 -6.67 56.60
C ALA A 302 48.97 -6.83 58.02
N VAL A 303 48.58 -8.05 58.42
CA VAL A 303 48.05 -8.32 59.77
C VAL A 303 49.15 -8.25 60.83
N LEU A 304 50.40 -8.62 60.51
CA LEU A 304 51.53 -8.49 61.43
C LEU A 304 51.93 -7.02 61.64
N ARG A 305 51.99 -6.20 60.59
CA ARG A 305 52.33 -4.77 60.74
C ARG A 305 51.27 -3.95 61.45
N PHE A 306 49.98 -4.28 61.26
CA PHE A 306 48.90 -3.54 61.92
C PHE A 306 48.84 -3.82 63.43
N SER A 307 49.32 -4.99 63.89
CA SER A 307 49.42 -5.31 65.32
C SER A 307 50.54 -4.53 66.02
N GLU A 308 51.69 -4.30 65.37
CA GLU A 308 52.78 -3.50 65.97
C GLU A 308 52.45 -2.00 66.03
N GLU A 309 51.71 -1.47 65.04
CA GLU A 309 51.41 -0.04 64.97
C GLU A 309 50.27 0.39 65.92
N VAL A 310 49.36 -0.52 66.28
CA VAL A 310 48.29 -0.26 67.25
C VAL A 310 48.81 -0.23 68.70
N ASP A 311 49.83 -1.03 69.02
CA ASP A 311 50.46 -0.98 70.35
C ASP A 311 51.31 0.28 70.53
N GLN A 312 52.02 0.76 69.50
CA GLN A 312 52.77 2.03 69.56
C GLN A 312 51.89 3.27 69.70
N ARG A 313 50.69 3.29 69.10
CA ARG A 313 49.78 4.44 69.19
C ARG A 313 49.05 4.57 70.53
N ARG A 314 48.98 3.49 71.33
CA ARG A 314 48.37 3.53 72.66
C ARG A 314 49.23 4.23 73.72
N GLU A 315 50.54 4.32 73.53
CA GLU A 315 51.44 5.00 74.48
C GLU A 315 51.59 6.51 74.24
N ALA A 316 51.19 7.04 73.08
CA ALA A 316 51.70 8.34 72.63
C ALA A 316 50.70 9.51 72.52
N SER A 317 49.44 9.42 72.97
CA SER A 317 48.52 10.55 72.81
C SER A 317 47.67 10.87 74.06
N PRO A 318 47.91 12.02 74.73
CA PRO A 318 47.01 12.54 75.73
C PRO A 318 45.75 13.12 75.05
N PHE A 319 44.60 12.85 75.65
CA PHE A 319 43.30 13.38 75.25
C PHE A 319 43.30 14.92 75.23
N PRO A 320 43.00 15.58 74.10
CA PRO A 320 42.72 17.01 74.10
C PRO A 320 41.29 17.29 74.57
N GLU A 321 41.17 18.25 75.47
CA GLU A 321 39.91 18.72 76.07
C GLU A 321 38.94 19.37 75.06
N PRO A 322 37.63 19.32 75.34
CA PRO A 322 36.60 19.78 74.43
C PRO A 322 36.50 21.31 74.43
N ARG A 323 36.74 21.94 73.27
CA ARG A 323 36.50 23.39 73.10
C ARG A 323 35.03 23.65 72.77
N MET A 324 34.38 24.41 73.67
CA MET A 324 33.07 25.01 73.50
C MET A 324 33.01 25.97 72.30
N GLY A 325 31.84 25.97 71.65
CA GLY A 325 31.58 26.61 70.36
C GLY A 325 31.43 28.13 70.37
N ARG A 326 31.16 28.65 69.17
CA ARG A 326 30.75 30.04 68.94
C ARG A 326 29.57 30.07 67.96
N PRO A 327 28.57 30.95 68.14
CA PRO A 327 27.30 30.94 67.41
C PRO A 327 27.40 31.61 66.02
N PRO A 328 26.31 31.52 65.22
CA PRO A 328 26.29 31.82 63.79
C PRO A 328 26.13 33.32 63.51
N ASP A 329 26.64 33.75 62.36
CA ASP A 329 26.47 35.10 61.83
C ASP A 329 25.42 35.11 60.69
N GLU A 330 24.70 36.21 60.63
CA GLU A 330 23.48 36.51 59.86
C GLU A 330 23.81 37.50 58.72
N SER A 331 22.92 37.65 57.72
CA SER A 331 22.98 38.53 56.52
C SER A 331 23.87 38.06 55.35
N ASP A 332 23.46 38.10 54.08
CA ASP A 332 22.40 38.83 53.34
C ASP A 332 21.66 37.95 52.32
#